data_AF-A0A5C7N495-F1
#
_entry.id   AF-A0A5C7N495-F1
#
_cell.length_a   1.000
_cell.length_b   1.000
_cell.length_c   1.000
_cell.angle_alpha   90.00
_cell.angle_beta   90.00
_cell.angle_gamma   90.00
#
_symmetry.space_group_name_H-M   'P 1'
#
loop_
_entity.id
_entity.type
_entity.pdbx_description
1 polymer ?
#
loop_
_entity_poly.entity_id
_entity_poly.type
_entity_poly.pdbx_seq_one_letter_code
_entity_poly.pdbx_strand_id
1 'polypeptide(L)'
;MKIKHLFPIVLLLTLSTFTSCELFDKADDVTFDVDVPVDFLVNVTPNSEGGYTEEKLLDTSTNPDIAEYADKIKEFKVNRITYTITNSNADGTTFDGSVSIAATGDVLSSVDNISVANTPETDLPANLDGFNDLASRLLEDKQETIMMNGQFSSSTVSFNIKLRFYITVTADAL
;
A
#
# COMPACT_ATOMS: atom_id res chain seq x y z
N MET A 1 5.68 -83.70 -9.36
CA MET A 1 6.56 -82.52 -9.20
C MET A 1 6.11 -81.43 -10.18
N LYS A 2 6.04 -80.18 -9.70
CA LYS A 2 5.65 -78.91 -10.36
C LYS A 2 4.19 -78.46 -10.19
N ILE A 3 4.02 -77.67 -9.12
CA ILE A 3 2.95 -76.72 -8.84
C ILE A 3 3.12 -75.51 -9.76
N LYS A 4 2.04 -74.92 -10.27
CA LYS A 4 2.02 -73.50 -10.66
C LYS A 4 0.70 -72.87 -10.21
N HIS A 5 0.82 -72.00 -9.22
CA HIS A 5 -0.24 -71.23 -8.59
C HIS A 5 -0.88 -70.26 -9.59
N LEU A 6 -2.22 -70.30 -9.66
CA LEU A 6 -3.05 -69.26 -10.27
C LEU A 6 -3.39 -68.26 -9.16
N PHE A 7 -2.79 -67.08 -9.24
CA PHE A 7 -2.91 -65.99 -8.28
C PHE A 7 -4.18 -65.19 -8.58
N PRO A 8 -5.05 -64.87 -7.60
CA PRO A 8 -6.24 -64.07 -7.83
C PRO A 8 -5.87 -62.59 -7.89
N ILE A 9 -6.30 -61.91 -8.95
CA ILE A 9 -6.29 -60.45 -9.07
C ILE A 9 -7.41 -59.93 -8.16
N VAL A 10 -7.05 -59.51 -6.95
CA VAL A 10 -7.94 -58.76 -6.06
C VAL A 10 -7.60 -57.29 -6.21
N LEU A 11 -8.43 -56.63 -7.02
CA LEU A 11 -8.69 -55.20 -7.02
C LEU A 11 -9.15 -54.77 -5.61
N LEU A 12 -8.43 -53.87 -4.94
CA LEU A 12 -9.01 -53.09 -3.85
C LEU A 12 -8.32 -51.73 -3.65
N LEU A 13 -9.00 -50.72 -4.19
CA LEU A 13 -9.20 -49.37 -3.65
C LEU A 13 -7.97 -48.58 -3.17
N THR A 14 -7.53 -47.73 -4.10
CA THR A 14 -7.15 -46.34 -3.91
C THR A 14 -7.71 -45.69 -2.63
N LEU A 15 -6.88 -45.58 -1.59
CA LEU A 15 -6.95 -44.47 -0.63
C LEU A 15 -5.93 -43.41 -1.05
N SER A 16 -6.26 -42.66 -2.09
CA SER A 16 -5.70 -41.32 -2.28
C SER A 16 -6.44 -40.40 -1.31
N THR A 17 -5.90 -40.31 -0.10
CA THR A 17 -6.34 -39.32 0.89
C THR A 17 -6.23 -37.94 0.27
N PHE A 18 -7.39 -37.30 0.11
CA PHE A 18 -7.56 -35.91 -0.26
C PHE A 18 -6.80 -34.99 0.71
N THR A 19 -5.54 -34.68 0.41
CA THR A 19 -4.84 -33.52 0.98
C THR A 19 -4.91 -32.33 0.03
N SER A 20 -5.93 -32.28 -0.83
CA SER A 20 -6.02 -31.38 -1.98
C SER A 20 -6.74 -30.06 -1.71
N CYS A 21 -7.35 -29.87 -0.53
CA CYS A 21 -8.21 -28.69 -0.31
C CYS A 21 -7.43 -27.37 -0.27
N GLU A 22 -6.20 -27.32 0.25
CA GLU A 22 -5.45 -26.05 0.29
C GLU A 22 -4.87 -25.61 -1.07
N LEU A 23 -4.85 -26.50 -2.08
CA LEU A 23 -4.31 -26.14 -3.40
C LEU A 23 -5.37 -25.52 -4.33
N PHE A 24 -6.66 -25.75 -4.04
CA PHE A 24 -7.76 -25.18 -4.84
C PHE A 24 -8.11 -23.75 -4.39
N ASP A 25 -7.92 -23.39 -3.11
CA ASP A 25 -8.20 -22.03 -2.61
C ASP A 25 -7.29 -20.93 -3.20
N LYS A 26 -6.20 -21.32 -3.89
CA LYS A 26 -5.28 -20.41 -4.62
C LYS A 26 -5.47 -20.42 -6.13
N ALA A 27 -6.30 -21.31 -6.68
CA ALA A 27 -6.44 -21.48 -8.12
C ALA A 27 -7.31 -20.40 -8.77
N ASP A 28 -8.09 -19.67 -7.96
CA ASP A 28 -9.03 -18.64 -8.40
C ASP A 28 -8.72 -17.24 -7.80
N ASP A 29 -7.48 -16.96 -7.38
CA ASP A 29 -7.14 -15.60 -6.96
C ASP A 29 -6.93 -14.66 -8.17
N VAL A 30 -7.46 -13.44 -8.09
CA VAL A 30 -7.16 -12.34 -9.02
C VAL A 30 -6.18 -11.39 -8.33
N THR A 31 -5.06 -11.12 -9.00
CA THR A 31 -4.08 -10.12 -8.58
C THR A 31 -4.00 -8.99 -9.59
N PHE A 32 -4.10 -7.75 -9.11
CA PHE A 32 -4.03 -6.56 -9.95
C PHE A 32 -3.33 -5.41 -9.23
N ASP A 33 -2.73 -4.52 -10.01
CA ASP A 33 -2.05 -3.33 -9.51
C ASP A 33 -2.92 -2.10 -9.69
N VAL A 34 -2.97 -1.27 -8.66
CA VAL A 34 -3.72 -0.01 -8.62
C VAL A 34 -2.86 1.09 -8.06
N ASP A 35 -3.25 2.32 -8.37
CA ASP A 35 -2.73 3.50 -7.69
C ASP A 35 -3.87 4.24 -6.98
N VAL A 36 -3.58 4.73 -5.78
CA VAL A 36 -4.53 5.46 -4.96
C VAL A 36 -3.89 6.80 -4.57
N PRO A 37 -4.40 7.93 -5.09
CA PRO A 37 -3.85 9.25 -4.82
C PRO A 37 -4.32 9.82 -3.48
N VAL A 38 -3.47 10.61 -2.83
CA VAL A 38 -3.78 11.43 -1.67
C VAL A 38 -3.23 12.84 -1.90
N ASP A 39 -4.12 13.84 -1.86
CA ASP A 39 -3.78 15.23 -2.16
C ASP A 39 -3.66 16.07 -0.88
N PHE A 40 -2.50 16.71 -0.70
CA PHE A 40 -2.19 17.66 0.37
C PHE A 40 -2.07 19.07 -0.22
N LEU A 41 -2.73 20.04 0.42
CA LEU A 41 -2.61 21.45 0.08
C LEU A 41 -1.74 22.11 1.15
N VAL A 42 -0.47 22.31 0.83
CA VAL A 42 0.47 22.92 1.77
C VAL A 42 0.38 24.44 1.68
N ASN A 43 0.07 25.07 2.81
CA ASN A 43 0.09 26.52 2.95
C ASN A 43 0.61 26.91 4.34
N VAL A 44 1.90 27.21 4.42
CA VAL A 44 2.59 27.61 5.65
C VAL A 44 2.88 29.10 5.60
N THR A 45 2.61 29.78 6.72
CA THR A 45 2.79 31.24 6.86
C THR A 45 3.78 31.58 7.98
N PRO A 46 4.35 32.80 8.04
CA PRO A 46 5.43 33.15 8.98
C PRO A 46 5.14 32.91 10.47
N ASN A 47 3.86 32.81 10.84
CA ASN A 47 3.41 32.65 12.23
C ASN A 47 3.02 31.20 12.58
N SER A 48 3.28 30.24 11.69
CA SER A 48 3.15 28.81 11.98
C SER A 48 4.42 28.37 12.75
N GLU A 49 4.49 28.68 14.04
CA GLU A 49 5.48 28.06 14.91
C GLU A 49 5.11 26.58 15.10
N GLY A 50 6.07 25.64 14.94
CA GLY A 50 5.89 24.25 15.42
C GLY A 50 5.92 23.11 14.40
N GLY A 51 6.46 23.32 13.19
CA GLY A 51 6.51 22.26 12.17
C GLY A 51 5.21 22.15 11.37
N TYR A 52 5.23 21.32 10.34
CA TYR A 52 4.10 21.01 9.48
C TYR A 52 3.51 19.66 9.87
N THR A 53 2.20 19.62 10.08
CA THR A 53 1.43 18.39 10.24
C THR A 53 0.12 18.53 9.50
N GLU A 54 -0.17 17.63 8.57
CA GLU A 54 -1.49 17.51 7.94
C GLU A 54 -1.85 16.04 7.78
N GLU A 55 -3.14 15.74 7.97
CA GLU A 55 -3.71 14.41 7.81
C GLU A 55 -4.67 14.37 6.61
N LYS A 56 -4.67 13.26 5.90
CA LYS A 56 -5.60 12.96 4.80
C LYS A 56 -6.01 11.50 4.81
N LEU A 57 -7.23 11.24 4.40
CA LEU A 57 -7.74 9.89 4.22
C LEU A 57 -7.19 9.29 2.92
N LEU A 58 -6.52 8.15 3.03
CA LEU A 58 -6.29 7.22 1.94
C LEU A 58 -7.47 6.25 1.90
N ASP A 59 -8.37 6.40 0.94
CA ASP A 59 -9.54 5.54 0.79
C ASP A 59 -9.43 4.70 -0.48
N THR A 60 -9.13 3.41 -0.31
CA THR A 60 -8.99 2.48 -1.42
C THR A 60 -10.33 2.03 -1.98
N SER A 61 -11.42 2.14 -1.21
CA SER A 61 -12.76 1.72 -1.64
C SER A 61 -13.33 2.59 -2.77
N THR A 62 -12.76 3.77 -2.98
CA THR A 62 -13.13 4.67 -4.08
C THR A 62 -12.58 4.22 -5.43
N ASN A 63 -11.59 3.32 -5.46
CA ASN A 63 -11.07 2.77 -6.70
C ASN A 63 -12.04 1.70 -7.23
N PRO A 64 -12.52 1.79 -8.49
CA PRO A 64 -13.53 0.89 -9.01
C PRO A 64 -13.07 -0.58 -9.08
N ASP A 65 -11.79 -0.82 -9.37
CA ASP A 65 -11.21 -2.17 -9.45
C ASP A 65 -11.16 -2.81 -8.06
N ILE A 66 -10.86 -2.02 -7.02
CA ILE A 66 -10.91 -2.48 -5.63
C ILE A 66 -12.36 -2.70 -5.17
N ALA A 67 -13.26 -1.79 -5.53
CA ALA A 67 -14.67 -1.84 -5.16
C ALA A 67 -15.39 -3.08 -5.73
N GLU A 68 -14.99 -3.55 -6.92
CA GLU A 68 -15.50 -4.80 -7.51
C GLU A 68 -15.25 -6.02 -6.60
N TYR A 69 -14.15 -6.01 -5.85
CA TYR A 69 -13.72 -7.12 -5.01
C TYR A 69 -13.81 -6.81 -3.50
N ALA A 70 -14.49 -5.74 -3.07
CA ALA A 70 -14.37 -5.18 -1.71
C ALA A 70 -14.46 -6.23 -0.57
N ASP A 71 -15.39 -7.17 -0.67
CA ASP A 71 -15.62 -8.22 0.34
C ASP A 71 -14.75 -9.48 0.15
N LYS A 72 -13.99 -9.55 -0.94
CA LYS A 72 -13.17 -10.69 -1.38
C LYS A 72 -11.68 -10.43 -1.30
N ILE A 73 -11.26 -9.23 -0.93
CA ILE A 73 -9.85 -8.87 -0.83
C ILE A 73 -9.20 -9.68 0.29
N LYS A 74 -8.17 -10.44 -0.08
CA LYS A 74 -7.36 -11.27 0.82
C LYS A 74 -6.07 -10.56 1.22
N GLU A 75 -5.55 -9.68 0.36
CA GLU A 75 -4.26 -9.02 0.58
C GLU A 75 -4.23 -7.65 -0.09
N PHE A 76 -3.66 -6.69 0.63
CA PHE A 76 -3.06 -5.49 0.05
C PHE A 76 -1.54 -5.58 0.21
N LYS A 77 -0.81 -5.07 -0.79
CA LYS A 77 0.64 -4.91 -0.72
C LYS A 77 1.01 -3.54 -1.23
N VAL A 78 1.51 -2.68 -0.35
CA VAL A 78 2.05 -1.37 -0.74
C VAL A 78 3.42 -1.58 -1.37
N ASN A 79 3.54 -1.28 -2.66
CA ASN A 79 4.78 -1.48 -3.41
C ASN A 79 5.71 -0.27 -3.33
N ARG A 80 5.14 0.92 -3.46
CA ARG A 80 5.86 2.19 -3.42
C ARG A 80 4.92 3.35 -3.17
N ILE A 81 5.49 4.44 -2.69
CA ILE A 81 4.82 5.74 -2.60
C ILE A 81 5.62 6.70 -3.46
N THR A 82 4.95 7.48 -4.29
CA THR A 82 5.55 8.58 -5.03
C THR A 82 4.96 9.90 -4.59
N TYR A 83 5.65 10.99 -4.89
CA TYR A 83 5.14 12.33 -4.69
C TYR A 83 5.30 13.17 -5.97
N THR A 84 4.41 14.14 -6.14
CA THR A 84 4.49 15.20 -7.14
C THR A 84 4.21 16.54 -6.47
N ILE A 85 5.08 17.53 -6.69
CA ILE A 85 4.86 18.91 -6.24
C ILE A 85 4.42 19.74 -7.43
N THR A 86 3.32 20.48 -7.26
CA THR A 86 2.82 21.42 -8.27
C THR A 86 2.50 22.78 -7.65
N ASN A 87 2.46 23.81 -8.49
CA ASN A 87 2.16 25.19 -8.09
C ASN A 87 3.07 25.74 -6.97
N SER A 88 4.33 25.30 -6.92
CA SER A 88 5.25 25.81 -5.91
C SER A 88 5.66 27.26 -6.16
N ASN A 89 5.59 28.06 -5.09
CA ASN A 89 6.17 29.40 -5.00
C ASN A 89 7.43 29.44 -4.10
N ALA A 90 7.92 28.28 -3.67
CA ALA A 90 8.88 28.12 -2.59
C ALA A 90 10.32 27.85 -3.10
N ASP A 91 10.78 28.62 -4.09
CA ASP A 91 12.12 28.45 -4.67
C ASP A 91 13.22 28.51 -3.59
N GLY A 92 14.10 27.52 -3.59
CA GLY A 92 15.20 27.40 -2.63
C GLY A 92 14.78 26.92 -1.23
N THR A 93 13.50 26.63 -1.01
CA THR A 93 13.04 25.99 0.24
C THR A 93 13.22 24.48 0.16
N THR A 94 13.52 23.88 1.31
CA THR A 94 13.67 22.44 1.49
C THR A 94 12.72 21.95 2.58
N PHE A 95 12.40 20.66 2.53
CA PHE A 95 11.55 19.97 3.49
C PHE A 95 12.31 18.77 4.08
N ASP A 96 12.26 18.67 5.40
CA ASP A 96 12.67 17.50 6.18
C ASP A 96 11.43 16.94 6.87
N GLY A 97 11.13 15.65 6.69
CA GLY A 97 9.91 15.10 7.24
C GLY A 97 9.63 13.65 6.90
N SER A 98 8.41 13.22 7.20
CA SER A 98 7.95 11.86 7.00
C SER A 98 6.48 11.82 6.59
N VAL A 99 6.14 10.72 5.94
CA VAL A 99 4.77 10.25 5.74
C VAL A 99 4.57 9.06 6.66
N SER A 100 3.51 9.07 7.46
CA SER A 100 3.23 8.04 8.47
C SER A 100 1.74 7.69 8.54
N ILE A 101 1.42 6.58 9.19
CA ILE A 101 0.05 6.24 9.57
C ILE A 101 -0.34 7.07 10.78
N ALA A 102 -1.45 7.82 10.72
CA ALA A 102 -1.83 8.74 11.78
C ALA A 102 -2.16 8.02 13.10
N ALA A 103 -2.84 6.87 13.01
CA ALA A 103 -3.31 6.13 14.17
C ALA A 103 -2.16 5.49 14.99
N THR A 104 -1.09 5.04 14.35
CA THR A 104 0.01 4.30 14.99
C THR A 104 1.29 5.12 15.10
N GLY A 105 1.47 6.11 14.22
CA GLY A 105 2.73 6.84 14.05
C GLY A 105 3.77 6.08 13.23
N ASP A 106 3.42 4.91 12.67
CA ASP A 106 4.36 4.11 11.89
C ASP A 106 4.76 4.84 10.60
N VAL A 107 6.07 4.99 10.43
CA VAL A 107 6.65 5.74 9.32
C VAL A 107 6.60 4.90 8.05
N LEU A 108 5.99 5.43 7.00
CA LEU A 108 5.94 4.84 5.67
C LEU A 108 7.15 5.28 4.83
N SER A 109 7.57 6.53 5.01
CA SER A 109 8.74 7.10 4.35
C SER A 109 9.26 8.30 5.14
N SER A 110 10.57 8.51 5.12
CA SER A 110 11.20 9.73 5.61
C SER A 110 12.10 10.31 4.53
N VAL A 111 12.17 11.64 4.51
CA VAL A 111 12.99 12.39 3.58
C VAL A 111 13.72 13.51 4.31
N ASP A 112 14.95 13.75 3.88
CA ASP A 112 15.78 14.85 4.36
C ASP A 112 16.14 15.75 3.19
N ASN A 113 16.00 17.06 3.40
CA ASN A 113 16.45 18.13 2.53
C ASN A 113 15.92 18.04 1.09
N ILE A 114 14.65 17.67 0.93
CA ILE A 114 13.99 17.62 -0.38
C ILE A 114 13.64 19.02 -0.85
N SER A 115 13.97 19.35 -2.10
CA SER A 115 13.60 20.64 -2.69
C SER A 115 12.09 20.76 -2.87
N VAL A 116 11.54 21.88 -2.41
CA VAL A 116 10.11 22.22 -2.56
C VAL A 116 9.89 22.95 -3.89
N ALA A 117 10.40 22.40 -4.98
CA ALA A 117 10.17 22.89 -6.34
C ALA A 117 9.14 22.02 -7.06
N ASN A 118 8.54 22.52 -8.14
CA ASN A 118 7.72 21.66 -9.00
C ASN A 118 8.54 20.47 -9.46
N THR A 119 8.03 19.27 -9.23
CA THR A 119 8.76 18.03 -9.54
C THR A 119 7.91 17.11 -10.38
N PRO A 120 8.49 16.34 -11.33
CA PRO A 120 7.81 15.17 -11.85
C PRO A 120 7.53 14.17 -10.72
N GLU A 121 6.70 13.19 -11.01
CA GLU A 121 6.48 12.07 -10.11
C GLU A 121 7.81 11.42 -9.70
N THR A 122 8.06 11.35 -8.39
CA THR A 122 9.33 10.91 -7.82
C THR A 122 9.06 9.91 -6.71
N ASP A 123 9.83 8.80 -6.67
CA ASP A 123 9.71 7.79 -5.63
C ASP A 123 10.17 8.33 -4.26
N LEU A 124 9.41 8.00 -3.22
CA LEU A 124 9.82 8.17 -1.83
C LEU A 124 10.58 6.93 -1.33
N PRO A 125 11.56 7.08 -0.43
CA PRO A 125 12.23 5.94 0.20
C PRO A 125 11.22 5.06 0.95
N ALA A 126 11.22 3.76 0.69
CA ALA A 126 10.28 2.84 1.35
C ALA A 126 10.74 2.44 2.75
N ASN A 127 9.84 2.52 3.73
CA ASN A 127 9.94 1.78 4.98
C ASN A 127 9.01 0.56 4.92
N LEU A 128 9.61 -0.63 4.79
CA LEU A 128 8.86 -1.87 4.59
C LEU A 128 7.97 -2.24 5.77
N ASP A 129 8.40 -1.93 7.00
CA ASP A 129 7.59 -2.24 8.19
C ASP A 129 6.32 -1.38 8.20
N GLY A 130 6.45 -0.08 7.92
CA GLY A 130 5.30 0.81 7.77
C GLY A 130 4.40 0.42 6.58
N PHE A 131 4.97 -0.02 5.46
CA PHE A 131 4.19 -0.51 4.32
C PHE A 131 3.37 -1.75 4.66
N ASN A 132 3.94 -2.68 5.43
CA ASN A 132 3.24 -3.88 5.89
C ASN A 132 2.14 -3.55 6.91
N ASP A 133 2.36 -2.58 7.79
CA ASP A 133 1.32 -2.10 8.71
C ASP A 133 0.16 -1.44 7.93
N LEU A 134 0.48 -0.53 7.01
CA LEU A 134 -0.51 0.11 6.15
C LEU A 134 -1.32 -0.92 5.36
N ALA A 135 -0.65 -1.91 4.77
CA ALA A 135 -1.32 -3.00 4.05
C ALA A 135 -2.31 -3.77 4.93
N SER A 136 -1.94 -4.10 6.16
CA SER A 136 -2.79 -4.82 7.12
C SER A 136 -4.01 -3.98 7.52
N ARG A 137 -3.81 -2.68 7.75
CA ARG A 137 -4.88 -1.73 8.07
C ARG A 137 -5.85 -1.51 6.91
N LEU A 138 -5.33 -1.38 5.69
CA LEU A 138 -6.17 -1.31 4.49
C LEU A 138 -6.94 -2.62 4.28
N LEU A 139 -6.38 -3.77 4.66
CA LEU A 139 -7.13 -5.03 4.60
C LEU A 139 -8.32 -5.03 5.57
N GLU A 140 -8.18 -4.46 6.76
CA GLU A 140 -9.25 -4.36 7.75
C GLU A 140 -10.35 -3.37 7.33
N ASP A 141 -9.97 -2.11 7.06
CA ASP A 141 -10.94 -1.01 6.93
C ASP A 141 -11.10 -0.48 5.51
N LYS A 142 -10.25 -0.90 4.55
CA LYS A 142 -10.14 -0.34 3.18
C LYS A 142 -9.74 1.13 3.11
N GLN A 143 -9.52 1.75 4.26
CA GLN A 143 -9.14 3.15 4.36
C GLN A 143 -8.17 3.34 5.53
N GLU A 144 -7.30 4.33 5.41
CA GLU A 144 -6.35 4.71 6.46
C GLU A 144 -6.12 6.22 6.47
N THR A 145 -5.88 6.82 7.64
CA THR A 145 -5.46 8.22 7.72
C THR A 145 -3.95 8.32 7.63
N ILE A 146 -3.48 9.00 6.58
CA ILE A 146 -2.07 9.27 6.32
C ILE A 146 -1.73 10.66 6.84
N MET A 147 -0.64 10.75 7.59
CA MET A 147 -0.12 11.97 8.17
C MET A 147 1.19 12.35 7.49
N MET A 148 1.31 13.61 7.06
CA MET A 148 2.58 14.20 6.61
C MET A 148 3.09 15.12 7.71
N ASN A 149 4.27 14.83 8.26
CA ASN A 149 4.92 15.60 9.31
C ASN A 149 6.27 16.11 8.85
N GLY A 150 6.68 17.30 9.30
CA GLY A 150 8.04 17.76 9.05
C GLY A 150 8.25 19.23 9.32
N GLN A 151 9.25 19.79 8.66
CA GLN A 151 9.59 21.20 8.74
C GLN A 151 10.11 21.70 7.40
N PHE A 152 9.80 22.96 7.12
CA PHE A 152 10.34 23.68 5.98
C PHE A 152 11.51 24.54 6.43
N SER A 153 12.54 24.67 5.59
CA SER A 153 13.65 25.60 5.87
C SER A 153 13.27 27.08 5.76
N SER A 154 12.08 27.39 5.23
CA SER A 154 11.47 28.72 5.19
C SER A 154 10.10 28.71 5.86
N SER A 155 9.72 29.83 6.47
CA SER A 155 8.44 29.97 7.18
C SER A 155 7.26 30.36 6.27
N THR A 156 7.48 30.62 4.98
CA THR A 156 6.40 30.93 4.03
C THR A 156 6.52 30.07 2.78
N VAL A 157 5.61 29.12 2.61
CA VAL A 157 5.54 28.24 1.44
C VAL A 157 4.09 27.95 1.08
N SER A 158 3.80 27.87 -0.22
CA SER A 158 2.52 27.38 -0.72
C SER A 158 2.71 26.54 -1.99
N PHE A 159 2.15 25.33 -1.98
CA PHE A 159 2.22 24.36 -3.08
C PHE A 159 1.24 23.22 -2.84
N ASN A 160 1.05 22.37 -3.85
CA ASN A 160 0.30 21.12 -3.72
C ASN A 160 1.27 19.94 -3.72
N ILE A 161 1.10 19.00 -2.78
CA ILE A 161 1.72 17.68 -2.85
C ILE A 161 0.63 16.66 -3.17
N LYS A 162 0.85 15.86 -4.20
CA LYS A 162 0.10 14.63 -4.45
C LYS A 162 0.99 13.45 -4.08
N LEU A 163 0.59 12.68 -3.08
CA LEU A 163 1.13 11.36 -2.85
C LEU A 163 0.36 10.35 -3.70
N ARG A 164 1.04 9.33 -4.22
CA ARG A 164 0.41 8.23 -4.94
C ARG A 164 0.91 6.91 -4.38
N PHE A 165 -0.02 6.12 -3.86
CA PHE A 165 0.25 4.80 -3.29
C PHE A 165 0.04 3.76 -4.38
N TYR A 166 1.10 3.06 -4.75
CA TYR A 166 1.03 1.95 -5.69
C TYR A 166 0.85 0.66 -4.93
N ILE A 167 -0.27 -0.01 -5.14
CA ILE A 167 -0.72 -1.12 -4.33
C ILE A 167 -1.01 -2.31 -5.24
N THR A 168 -0.52 -3.49 -4.89
CA THR A 168 -1.00 -4.76 -5.46
C THR A 168 -2.11 -5.28 -4.58
N VAL A 169 -3.23 -5.66 -5.18
CA VAL A 169 -4.40 -6.22 -4.50
C VAL A 169 -4.55 -7.66 -4.95
N THR A 170 -4.76 -8.57 -4.00
CA THR A 170 -5.14 -9.97 -4.27
C THR A 170 -6.52 -10.22 -3.68
N ALA A 171 -7.44 -10.72 -4.50
CA ALA A 171 -8.80 -11.03 -4.11
C ALA A 171 -9.24 -12.40 -4.63
N ASP A 172 -10.26 -12.98 -3.99
CA ASP A 172 -10.93 -14.17 -4.51
C ASP A 172 -11.71 -13.84 -5.80
N ALA A 173 -11.56 -14.62 -6.86
CA ALA A 173 -12.36 -14.47 -8.07
C ALA A 173 -13.81 -14.93 -7.87
N LEU A 174 -14.07 -15.90 -6.98
CA LEU A 174 -15.36 -16.59 -6.83
C LEU A 174 -16.29 -15.92 -5.82
#